data_AF-A0A6I1Z589-F1
#
_entry.id   AF-A0A6I1Z589-F1
#
_cell.length_a   1.000
_cell.length_b   1.000
_cell.length_c   1.000
_cell.angle_alpha   90.00
_cell.angle_beta   90.00
_cell.angle_gamma   90.00
#
_symmetry.space_group_name_H-M   'P 1'
#
loop_
_entity.id
_entity.type
_entity.pdbx_description
1 polymer ?
#
loop_
_entity_poly.entity_id
_entity_poly.type
_entity_poly.pdbx_seq_one_letter_code
_entity_poly.pdbx_strand_id
1 'polypeptide(L)'
;MPYDATKMKDWQIAEAAEENMPTPDEWRERLNLQKDEIIPYGRLCRLDFPKIIERLKDKPDGKYIEVTAITPTPLGEGKTTTTMGILEGLGKRGKNVGGCIRQPSGGPTMNIKGTAAGGGNALLIPMTEFSMGLTGDINDITNSHNLA
;
A
#
# COMPACT_ATOMS: atom_id res chain seq x y z
N MET A 1 -17.95 -3.47 9.93
CA MET A 1 -18.00 -2.33 10.88
C MET A 1 -16.57 -1.88 11.13
N PRO A 2 -16.31 -0.59 11.41
CA PRO A 2 -14.97 -0.15 11.78
C PRO A 2 -14.54 -0.82 13.10
N TYR A 3 -13.24 -1.10 13.21
CA TYR A 3 -12.60 -1.60 14.43
C TYR A 3 -12.44 -0.47 15.46
N ASP A 4 -12.39 -0.83 16.76
CA ASP A 4 -12.18 0.13 17.83
C ASP A 4 -10.69 0.46 18.00
N ALA A 5 -10.23 1.49 17.29
CA ALA A 5 -8.83 1.95 17.30
C ALA A 5 -8.37 2.53 18.66
N THR A 6 -9.27 2.69 19.63
CA THR A 6 -8.88 3.08 21.00
C THR A 6 -8.53 1.87 21.87
N LYS A 7 -8.96 0.68 21.47
CA LYS A 7 -8.72 -0.58 22.20
C LYS A 7 -7.76 -1.51 21.48
N MET A 8 -7.78 -1.50 20.15
CA MET A 8 -6.94 -2.34 19.31
C MET A 8 -5.73 -1.56 18.82
N LYS A 9 -4.55 -2.18 18.91
CA LYS A 9 -3.33 -1.67 18.25
C LYS A 9 -3.46 -1.83 16.73
N ASP A 10 -2.78 -1.00 15.96
CA ASP A 10 -2.85 -1.02 14.48
C ASP A 10 -2.56 -2.39 13.87
N TRP A 11 -1.60 -3.15 14.42
CA TRP A 11 -1.29 -4.50 13.93
C TRP A 11 -2.42 -5.50 14.20
N GLN A 12 -3.18 -5.34 15.29
CA GLN A 12 -4.34 -6.20 15.58
C GLN A 12 -5.50 -5.88 14.63
N ILE A 13 -5.66 -4.60 14.29
CA ILE A 13 -6.64 -4.18 13.27
C ILE A 13 -6.24 -4.75 11.91
N ALA A 14 -4.95 -4.67 11.55
CA ALA A 14 -4.43 -5.26 10.33
C ALA A 14 -4.68 -6.77 10.26
N GLU A 15 -4.29 -7.51 11.29
CA GLU A 15 -4.47 -8.96 11.37
C GLU A 15 -5.95 -9.35 11.21
N ALA A 16 -6.86 -8.67 11.91
CA ALA A 16 -8.30 -8.92 11.77
C ALA A 16 -8.84 -8.54 10.37
N ALA A 17 -8.34 -7.45 9.77
CA ALA A 17 -8.75 -7.03 8.44
C ALA A 17 -8.22 -7.98 7.34
N GLU A 18 -7.06 -8.59 7.56
CA GLU A 18 -6.42 -9.50 6.62
C GLU A 18 -7.23 -10.79 6.37
N GLU A 19 -8.08 -11.22 7.31
CA GLU A 19 -8.98 -12.37 7.13
C GLU A 19 -9.91 -12.21 5.93
N ASN A 20 -10.26 -10.97 5.59
CA ASN A 20 -11.17 -10.62 4.50
C ASN A 20 -10.45 -9.91 3.35
N MET A 21 -9.11 -9.93 3.34
CA MET A 21 -8.32 -9.30 2.29
C MET A 21 -8.52 -10.04 0.96
N PRO A 22 -8.87 -9.33 -0.12
CA PRO A 22 -8.99 -9.96 -1.43
C PRO A 22 -7.64 -10.52 -1.87
N THR A 23 -7.68 -11.69 -2.50
CA THR A 23 -6.53 -12.33 -3.13
C THR A 23 -5.99 -11.49 -4.29
N PRO A 24 -4.73 -11.71 -4.72
CA PRO A 24 -4.20 -11.06 -5.91
C PRO A 24 -5.06 -11.25 -7.17
N ASP A 25 -5.70 -12.42 -7.35
CA ASP A 25 -6.57 -12.67 -8.50
C ASP A 25 -7.90 -11.91 -8.39
N GLU A 26 -8.49 -11.79 -7.19
CA GLU A 26 -9.67 -10.93 -7.00
C GLU A 26 -9.33 -9.45 -7.25
N TRP A 27 -8.16 -8.99 -6.82
CA TRP A 27 -7.69 -7.64 -7.13
C TRP A 27 -7.45 -7.44 -8.63
N ARG A 28 -6.91 -8.47 -9.34
CA ARG A 28 -6.79 -8.46 -10.80
C ARG A 28 -8.12 -8.11 -11.46
N GLU A 29 -9.18 -8.80 -11.06
CA GLU A 29 -10.51 -8.62 -11.63
C GLU A 29 -11.08 -7.25 -11.30
N ARG A 30 -10.98 -6.82 -10.04
CA ARG A 30 -11.45 -5.50 -9.58
C ARG A 30 -10.74 -4.35 -10.31
N LEU A 31 -9.45 -4.51 -10.60
CA LEU A 31 -8.63 -3.51 -11.29
C LEU A 31 -8.61 -3.66 -12.82
N ASN A 32 -9.32 -4.66 -13.36
CA ASN A 32 -9.34 -4.96 -14.79
C ASN A 32 -7.93 -5.15 -15.40
N LEU A 33 -7.09 -5.88 -14.68
CA LEU A 33 -5.77 -6.32 -15.10
C LEU A 33 -5.87 -7.63 -15.87
N GLN A 34 -4.99 -7.80 -16.86
CA GLN A 34 -4.86 -9.06 -17.60
C GLN A 34 -4.08 -10.09 -16.77
N LYS A 35 -4.30 -11.38 -17.06
CA LYS A 35 -3.69 -12.48 -16.28
C LYS A 35 -2.16 -12.44 -16.29
N ASP A 36 -1.61 -12.00 -17.42
CA ASP A 36 -0.19 -11.91 -17.70
C ASP A 36 0.41 -10.53 -17.39
N GLU A 37 -0.33 -9.67 -16.67
CA GLU A 37 0.12 -8.39 -16.11
C GLU A 37 0.41 -8.48 -14.59
N ILE A 38 0.14 -9.64 -13.99
CA ILE A 38 0.38 -9.91 -12.57
C ILE A 38 1.49 -10.94 -12.45
N ILE A 39 2.48 -10.63 -11.62
CA ILE A 39 3.59 -11.51 -11.26
C ILE A 39 3.33 -11.99 -9.82
N PRO A 40 2.98 -13.28 -9.61
CA PRO A 40 2.63 -13.78 -8.28
C PRO A 40 3.76 -13.61 -7.25
N TYR A 41 3.41 -13.22 -6.02
CA TYR A 41 4.36 -13.09 -4.92
C TYR A 41 3.71 -13.45 -3.57
N GLY A 42 3.51 -14.75 -3.32
CA GLY A 42 2.85 -15.22 -2.11
C GLY A 42 1.42 -14.67 -1.99
N ARG A 43 1.11 -14.01 -0.87
CA ARG A 43 -0.19 -13.33 -0.64
C ARG A 43 -0.31 -12.00 -1.38
N LEU A 44 0.77 -11.53 -1.98
CA LEU A 44 0.88 -10.29 -2.76
C LEU A 44 1.11 -10.60 -4.24
N CYS A 45 1.30 -9.54 -5.02
CA CYS A 45 1.83 -9.63 -6.37
C CYS A 45 2.68 -8.42 -6.71
N ARG A 46 3.55 -8.57 -7.71
CA ARG A 46 4.14 -7.46 -8.46
C ARG A 46 3.29 -7.23 -9.71
N LEU A 47 3.33 -6.00 -10.23
CA LEU A 47 2.67 -5.64 -11.49
C LEU A 47 3.72 -5.52 -12.60
N ASP A 48 3.41 -6.06 -13.79
CA ASP A 48 4.21 -5.84 -14.99
C ASP A 48 3.91 -4.44 -15.55
N PHE A 49 4.54 -3.43 -14.94
CA PHE A 49 4.32 -2.03 -15.28
C PHE A 49 4.56 -1.71 -16.76
N PRO A 50 5.68 -2.12 -17.39
CA PRO A 50 5.92 -1.87 -18.82
C PRO A 50 4.79 -2.39 -19.72
N LYS A 51 4.27 -3.58 -19.42
CA LYS A 51 3.18 -4.17 -20.19
C LYS A 51 1.86 -3.44 -19.99
N ILE A 52 1.54 -3.11 -18.73
CA ILE A 52 0.31 -2.38 -18.39
C ILE A 52 0.31 -1.00 -19.06
N ILE A 53 1.41 -0.25 -18.95
CA ILE A 53 1.46 1.12 -19.46
C ILE A 53 1.42 1.16 -21.00
N GLU A 54 2.04 0.19 -21.68
CA GLU A 54 1.96 0.08 -23.14
C GLU A 54 0.53 -0.23 -23.61
N ARG A 55 -0.16 -1.18 -22.94
CA ARG A 55 -1.57 -1.50 -23.26
C ARG A 55 -2.49 -0.31 -23.02
N LEU A 56 -2.21 0.49 -21.99
CA LEU A 56 -3.06 1.60 -21.56
C LEU A 56 -2.66 2.95 -22.16
N LYS A 57 -1.68 3.01 -23.05
CA LYS A 57 -1.12 4.27 -23.60
C LYS A 57 -2.14 5.24 -24.22
N ASP A 58 -3.24 4.71 -24.77
CA ASP A 58 -4.29 5.51 -25.41
C ASP A 58 -5.41 5.91 -24.44
N LYS A 59 -5.35 5.49 -23.16
CA LYS A 59 -6.32 5.90 -22.15
C LYS A 59 -5.97 7.27 -21.58
N PRO A 60 -6.97 8.12 -21.32
CA PRO A 60 -6.73 9.38 -20.63
C PRO A 60 -6.30 9.15 -19.18
N ASP A 61 -5.40 9.99 -18.71
CA ASP A 61 -4.99 9.99 -17.30
C ASP A 61 -6.15 10.29 -16.35
N GLY A 62 -6.07 9.68 -15.18
CA GLY A 62 -6.97 9.97 -14.06
C GLY A 62 -6.70 11.34 -13.43
N LYS A 63 -7.44 11.65 -12.35
CA LYS A 63 -7.13 12.83 -11.53
C LYS A 63 -5.98 12.50 -10.58
N TYR A 64 -4.96 13.35 -10.58
CA TYR A 64 -3.84 13.28 -9.64
C TYR A 64 -4.13 14.14 -8.41
N ILE A 65 -4.02 13.53 -7.22
CA ILE A 65 -4.21 14.20 -5.94
C ILE A 65 -2.94 13.98 -5.11
N GLU A 66 -2.22 15.06 -4.84
CA GLU A 66 -1.05 15.03 -3.97
C GLU A 66 -1.46 15.28 -2.51
N VAL A 67 -1.04 14.39 -1.61
CA VAL A 67 -1.23 14.56 -0.17
C VAL A 67 0.07 15.04 0.45
N THR A 68 0.06 16.27 0.96
CA THR A 68 1.20 16.88 1.67
C THR A 68 0.87 17.15 3.14
N ALA A 69 1.87 17.55 3.91
CA ALA A 69 1.74 17.92 5.32
C ALA A 69 2.59 19.15 5.62
N ILE A 70 2.31 19.79 6.76
CA ILE A 70 3.18 20.83 7.33
C ILE A 70 4.55 20.26 7.73
N THR A 71 5.46 21.14 8.14
CA THR A 71 6.75 20.73 8.72
C THR A 71 6.55 19.72 9.84
N PRO A 72 7.28 18.58 9.84
CA PRO A 72 7.11 17.55 10.85
C PRO A 72 7.36 18.05 12.27
N THR A 73 6.57 17.53 13.20
CA THR A 73 6.59 17.78 14.63
C THR A 73 6.67 16.44 15.38
N PRO A 74 7.10 16.43 16.65
CA PRO A 74 7.13 15.19 17.45
C PRO A 74 5.77 14.52 17.66
N LEU A 75 4.66 15.24 17.44
CA LEU A 75 3.30 14.71 17.61
C LEU A 75 2.83 13.87 16.42
N GLY A 76 3.49 14.01 15.26
CA GLY A 76 3.09 13.35 14.02
C GLY A 76 1.89 14.00 13.34
N GLU A 77 1.87 13.92 12.01
CA GLU A 77 0.92 14.67 11.16
C GLU A 77 -0.13 13.76 10.53
N GLY A 78 0.03 12.44 10.63
CA GLY A 78 -0.93 11.48 10.09
C GLY A 78 -1.06 11.50 8.57
N LYS A 79 0.00 11.87 7.83
CA LYS A 79 -0.04 11.99 6.36
C LYS A 79 -0.51 10.71 5.67
N THR A 80 0.10 9.56 5.96
CA THR A 80 -0.30 8.28 5.34
C THR A 80 -1.69 7.84 5.78
N THR A 81 -2.04 8.01 7.05
CA THR A 81 -3.39 7.74 7.56
C THR A 81 -4.44 8.57 6.80
N THR A 82 -4.13 9.84 6.55
CA THR A 82 -4.99 10.74 5.76
C THR A 82 -5.09 10.28 4.30
N THR A 83 -3.97 9.86 3.69
CA THR A 83 -3.98 9.27 2.34
C THR A 83 -4.91 8.06 2.28
N MET A 84 -4.77 7.08 3.18
CA MET A 84 -5.62 5.89 3.20
C MET A 84 -7.10 6.26 3.42
N GLY A 85 -7.39 7.17 4.35
CA GLY A 85 -8.76 7.63 4.61
C GLY A 85 -9.41 8.33 3.41
N ILE A 86 -8.63 9.08 2.61
CA ILE A 86 -9.12 9.67 1.36
C ILE A 86 -9.46 8.56 0.35
N LEU A 87 -8.59 7.55 0.19
CA LEU A 87 -8.83 6.42 -0.72
C LEU A 87 -10.11 5.67 -0.34
N GLU A 88 -10.23 5.29 0.93
CA GLU A 88 -11.41 4.59 1.46
C GLU A 88 -12.67 5.42 1.33
N GLY A 89 -12.60 6.72 1.66
CA GLY A 89 -13.72 7.65 1.55
C GLY A 89 -14.20 7.83 0.11
N LEU A 90 -13.29 7.96 -0.85
CA LEU A 90 -13.61 8.03 -2.28
C LEU A 90 -14.18 6.70 -2.80
N GLY A 91 -13.59 5.57 -2.40
CA GLY A 91 -14.06 4.23 -2.74
C GLY A 91 -15.48 3.98 -2.22
N LYS A 92 -15.77 4.36 -0.96
CA LYS A 92 -17.12 4.29 -0.37
C LYS A 92 -18.15 5.16 -1.10
N ARG A 93 -17.70 6.18 -1.82
CA ARG A 93 -18.54 7.03 -2.70
C ARG A 93 -18.62 6.53 -4.14
N GLY A 94 -18.15 5.30 -4.41
CA GLY A 94 -18.21 4.66 -5.72
C GLY A 94 -17.22 5.23 -6.74
N LYS A 95 -16.15 5.91 -6.30
CA LYS A 95 -15.10 6.36 -7.21
C LYS A 95 -14.08 5.23 -7.45
N ASN A 96 -13.65 5.06 -8.70
CA ASN A 96 -12.46 4.27 -9.00
C ASN A 96 -11.24 5.07 -8.56
N VAL A 97 -10.59 4.61 -7.49
CA VAL A 97 -9.53 5.32 -6.80
C VAL A 97 -8.46 4.33 -6.36
N GLY A 98 -7.20 4.70 -6.54
CA GLY A 98 -6.03 3.98 -6.04
C GLY A 98 -5.03 4.98 -5.47
N GLY A 99 -4.03 4.50 -4.74
CA GLY A 99 -3.01 5.35 -4.15
C GLY A 99 -1.63 4.73 -4.25
N CYS A 100 -0.63 5.60 -4.26
CA CYS A 100 0.78 5.22 -4.27
C CYS A 100 1.46 5.78 -3.03
N ILE A 101 2.15 4.93 -2.27
CA ILE A 101 2.98 5.33 -1.13
C ILE A 101 4.36 4.68 -1.26
N ARG A 102 5.34 5.23 -0.52
CA ARG A 102 6.69 4.68 -0.51
C ARG A 102 6.75 3.42 0.33
N GLN A 103 7.47 2.40 -0.16
CA GLN A 103 7.86 1.26 0.65
C GLN A 103 8.74 1.73 1.83
N PRO A 104 8.48 1.28 3.06
CA PRO A 104 9.33 1.57 4.20
C PRO A 104 10.63 0.76 4.14
N SER A 105 11.71 1.33 4.69
CA SER A 105 12.91 0.55 4.99
C SER A 105 12.65 -0.43 6.13
N GLY A 106 13.20 -1.64 6.04
CA GLY A 106 13.10 -2.64 7.11
C GLY A 106 13.91 -2.29 8.37
N GLY A 107 14.96 -1.47 8.25
CA GLY A 107 15.81 -1.09 9.39
C GLY A 107 15.03 -0.40 10.53
N PRO A 108 14.28 0.68 10.25
CA PRO A 108 13.43 1.34 11.24
C PRO A 108 12.36 0.44 11.87
N THR A 109 11.82 -0.52 11.11
CA THR A 109 10.81 -1.50 11.60
C THR A 109 11.34 -2.34 12.75
N MET A 110 12.64 -2.67 12.75
CA MET A 110 13.28 -3.51 13.77
C MET A 110 13.76 -2.73 15.01
N ASN A 111 13.49 -1.42 15.08
CA ASN A 111 13.97 -0.56 16.17
C ASN A 111 12.81 0.20 16.83
N ILE A 112 12.71 1.51 16.62
CA ILE A 112 11.76 2.38 17.34
C ILE A 112 10.49 2.65 16.52
N LYS A 113 10.54 2.52 15.19
CA LYS A 113 9.47 3.00 14.32
C LYS A 113 8.46 1.87 14.08
N GLY A 114 7.20 2.14 14.42
CA GLY A 114 6.07 1.32 13.98
C GLY A 114 5.88 1.38 12.46
N THR A 115 4.78 0.81 11.99
CA THR A 115 4.50 0.72 10.55
C THR A 115 4.35 2.11 9.89
N ALA A 116 4.79 2.21 8.63
CA ALA A 116 4.53 3.38 7.78
C ALA A 116 3.19 3.28 7.01
N ALA A 117 2.38 2.25 7.28
CA ALA A 117 1.18 1.89 6.54
C ALA A 117 -0.05 2.78 6.78
N GLY A 118 0.00 3.71 7.75
CA GLY A 118 -1.19 4.43 8.23
C GLY A 118 -1.51 4.04 9.67
N GLY A 119 -2.77 4.18 10.08
CA GLY A 119 -3.17 3.85 11.46
C GLY A 119 -4.68 3.89 11.69
N GLY A 120 -5.12 3.27 12.79
CA GLY A 120 -6.53 3.11 13.12
C GLY A 120 -7.25 2.25 12.10
N ASN A 121 -8.36 2.73 11.54
CA ASN A 121 -9.08 2.03 10.47
C ASN A 121 -8.58 2.36 9.06
N ALA A 122 -7.68 3.34 8.93
CA ALA A 122 -7.14 3.79 7.66
C ALA A 122 -5.67 3.35 7.56
N LEU A 123 -5.48 2.07 7.25
CA LEU A 123 -4.16 1.43 7.18
C LEU A 123 -4.02 0.59 5.91
N LEU A 124 -2.78 0.43 5.45
CA LEU A 124 -2.44 -0.51 4.39
C LEU A 124 -2.21 -1.92 4.98
N ILE A 125 -2.81 -2.92 4.33
CA ILE A 125 -2.61 -4.35 4.62
C ILE A 125 -2.09 -5.08 3.36
N PRO A 126 -1.37 -6.20 3.50
CA PRO A 126 -0.97 -6.84 4.75
C PRO A 126 0.25 -6.14 5.37
N MET A 127 0.17 -5.88 6.68
CA MET A 127 1.10 -4.96 7.36
C MET A 127 2.52 -5.56 7.47
N THR A 128 2.60 -6.86 7.70
CA THR A 128 3.86 -7.58 7.89
C THR A 128 4.69 -7.54 6.61
N GLU A 129 4.15 -8.00 5.49
CA GLU A 129 4.84 -8.02 4.21
C GLU A 129 5.24 -6.59 3.81
N PHE A 130 4.35 -5.61 3.94
CA PHE A 130 4.68 -4.20 3.65
C PHE A 130 5.88 -3.68 4.46
N SER A 131 6.01 -4.13 5.71
CA SER A 131 7.07 -3.67 6.62
C SER A 131 8.36 -4.51 6.53
N MET A 132 8.27 -5.75 6.05
CA MET A 132 9.33 -6.78 6.06
C MET A 132 9.91 -7.08 4.67
N GLY A 133 9.85 -6.11 3.74
CA GLY A 133 10.49 -6.21 2.44
C GLY A 133 9.54 -6.22 1.24
N LEU A 134 8.23 -6.20 1.49
CA LEU A 134 7.17 -6.18 0.48
C LEU A 134 7.38 -7.31 -0.54
N THR A 135 7.71 -6.94 -1.76
CA THR A 135 7.94 -7.86 -2.87
C THR A 135 9.41 -8.10 -3.14
N GLY A 136 10.34 -7.56 -2.33
CA GLY A 136 11.78 -7.73 -2.47
C GLY A 136 12.51 -6.54 -3.13
N ASP A 137 11.80 -5.47 -3.49
CA ASP A 137 12.33 -4.39 -4.33
C ASP A 137 13.58 -3.71 -3.72
N ILE A 138 13.58 -3.47 -2.41
CA ILE A 138 14.76 -2.92 -1.70
C ILE A 138 15.96 -3.88 -1.76
N ASN A 139 15.73 -5.20 -1.74
CA ASN A 139 16.81 -6.18 -1.83
C ASN A 139 17.42 -6.17 -3.24
N ASP A 140 16.58 -6.09 -4.27
CA ASP A 140 17.01 -5.98 -5.68
C ASP A 140 17.85 -4.70 -5.90
N ILE A 141 17.44 -3.58 -5.30
CA ILE A 141 18.21 -2.32 -5.31
C ILE A 141 19.55 -2.50 -4.57
N THR A 142 19.54 -3.12 -3.39
CA THR A 142 20.74 -3.34 -2.57
C THR A 142 21.77 -4.21 -3.30
N ASN A 143 21.33 -5.30 -3.91
CA ASN A 143 22.19 -6.19 -4.68
C ASN A 143 22.81 -5.46 -5.88
N SER A 144 22.01 -4.67 -6.59
CA SER A 144 22.48 -3.87 -7.73
C SER A 144 23.50 -2.81 -7.31
N HIS A 145 23.25 -2.12 -6.19
CA HIS A 145 24.15 -1.11 -5.64
C HIS A 145 25.50 -1.70 -5.22
N ASN A 146 25.48 -2.86 -4.54
CA ASN A 146 26.70 -3.51 -4.05
C ASN A 146 27.51 -4.21 -5.16
N LEU A 147 26.90 -4.49 -6.30
CA LEU A 147 27.56 -5.06 -7.47
C LEU A 147 28.36 -4.00 -8.27
N ALA A 148 27.92 -2.74 -8.24
CA ALA A 148 28.52 -1.63 -8.98
C ALA A 148 29.85 -1.19 -8.38
#